data_AF-A0A7G9NZ39-F1
#
_entry.id   AF-A0A7G9NZ39-F1
#
_cell.length_a   1.000
_cell.length_b   1.000
_cell.length_c   1.000
_cell.angle_alpha   90.00
_cell.angle_beta   90.00
_cell.angle_gamma   90.00
#
_symmetry.space_group_name_H-M   'P 1'
#
loop_
_entity.id
_entity.type
_entity.pdbx_description
1 polymer ?
#
loop_
_entity_poly.entity_id
_entity_poly.type
_entity_poly.pdbx_seq_one_letter_code
_entity_poly.pdbx_strand_id
1 'polypeptide(L)'
;MKRFALIGIVTLMMLAGCSTKFPYGTSWDRHNFVSTAHMPLTLTLVDTVTGDTVWSLDIPVGKQAVVDFEHTEDWTAGQSPAVPPNSMRWQVLDLDSAVANLENKQPLNGNPVLLKVSVRELAQATEPMPTKTTDVQ
;
A
#
# COMPACT_ATOMS: atom_id res chain seq x y z
N MET A 1 -44.67 -15.27 52.58
CA MET A 1 -44.25 -14.07 51.80
C MET A 1 -42.73 -13.96 51.86
N LYS A 2 -42.02 -14.18 50.75
CA LYS A 2 -40.59 -13.88 50.48
C LYS A 2 -40.07 -14.82 49.37
N ARG A 3 -40.42 -14.52 48.11
CA ARG A 3 -39.88 -15.16 46.90
C ARG A 3 -39.82 -14.16 45.74
N PHE A 4 -39.17 -13.02 45.95
CA PHE A 4 -38.99 -12.02 44.88
C PHE A 4 -37.62 -11.32 44.94
N ALA A 5 -36.60 -11.97 45.51
CA ALA A 5 -35.27 -11.37 45.67
C ALA A 5 -34.22 -11.86 44.66
N LEU A 6 -34.56 -12.78 43.76
CA LEU A 6 -33.57 -13.46 42.89
C LEU A 6 -33.65 -13.08 41.40
N ILE A 7 -34.66 -12.29 40.99
CA ILE A 7 -34.83 -11.90 39.57
C ILE A 7 -34.03 -10.63 39.23
N GLY A 8 -33.63 -9.83 40.22
CA GLY A 8 -32.95 -8.54 39.97
C GLY A 8 -31.48 -8.63 39.54
N ILE A 9 -30.80 -9.77 39.75
CA ILE A 9 -29.33 -9.87 39.54
C ILE A 9 -28.97 -10.35 38.13
N VAL A 10 -29.84 -11.10 37.46
CA VAL A 10 -29.54 -11.69 36.13
C VAL A 10 -29.67 -10.64 35.00
N THR A 11 -30.47 -9.59 35.18
CA THR A 11 -30.71 -8.57 34.15
C THR A 11 -29.53 -7.61 33.95
N LEU A 12 -28.63 -7.46 34.93
CA LEU A 12 -27.53 -6.48 34.85
C LEU A 12 -26.32 -6.98 34.03
N MET A 13 -26.22 -8.29 33.75
CA MET A 13 -25.13 -8.85 32.92
C MET A 13 -25.34 -8.71 31.42
N MET A 14 -26.55 -8.36 30.95
CA MET A 14 -26.82 -8.20 29.50
C MET A 14 -26.43 -6.83 28.93
N LEU A 15 -25.95 -5.90 29.76
CA LEU A 15 -25.45 -4.59 29.30
C LEU A 15 -23.95 -4.56 28.99
N ALA A 16 -23.23 -5.66 29.25
CA ALA A 16 -21.89 -5.87 28.69
C ALA A 16 -22.01 -6.32 27.22
N GLY A 17 -22.69 -5.50 26.41
CA GLY A 17 -22.67 -5.63 24.97
C GLY A 17 -21.22 -5.55 24.52
N CYS A 18 -20.81 -6.52 23.71
CA CYS A 18 -19.47 -6.61 23.15
C CYS A 18 -19.17 -5.32 22.38
N SER A 19 -18.49 -4.37 23.02
CA SER A 19 -18.07 -3.14 22.36
C SER A 19 -16.86 -3.47 21.50
N THR A 20 -17.08 -4.00 20.29
CA THR A 20 -16.06 -3.99 19.24
C THR A 20 -15.90 -2.55 18.75
N LYS A 21 -15.33 -1.69 19.59
CA LYS A 21 -14.84 -0.38 19.17
C LYS A 21 -13.33 -0.48 18.99
N PHE A 22 -12.93 -1.10 17.90
CA PHE A 22 -11.60 -1.05 17.28
C PHE A 22 -11.83 -1.13 15.76
N PRO A 23 -10.99 -0.51 14.92
CA PRO A 23 -11.40 0.05 13.63
C PRO A 23 -11.54 -1.02 12.55
N TYR A 24 -12.58 -1.84 12.65
CA TYR A 24 -13.03 -2.67 11.54
C TYR A 24 -13.91 -1.79 10.64
N GLY A 25 -13.36 -1.34 9.51
CA GLY A 25 -14.09 -0.54 8.53
C GLY A 25 -13.33 0.67 7.95
N THR A 26 -12.10 0.94 8.40
CA THR A 26 -11.26 1.99 7.79
C THR A 26 -10.44 1.40 6.65
N SER A 27 -10.76 1.74 5.41
CA SER A 27 -9.83 1.52 4.30
C SER A 27 -8.83 2.67 4.30
N TRP A 28 -7.59 2.38 4.66
CA TRP A 28 -6.49 3.30 4.39
C TRP A 28 -6.22 3.25 2.89
N ASP A 29 -5.92 4.38 2.25
CA ASP A 29 -5.55 4.44 0.83
C ASP A 29 -4.11 3.95 0.64
N ARG A 30 -3.85 2.76 1.20
CA ARG A 30 -2.55 2.13 1.35
C ARG A 30 -2.49 0.86 0.51
N HIS A 31 -1.46 0.78 -0.32
CA HIS A 31 -1.26 -0.24 -1.33
C HIS A 31 0.12 -0.88 -1.19
N ASN A 32 0.19 -2.20 -1.36
CA ASN A 32 1.43 -2.97 -1.27
C ASN A 32 1.75 -3.59 -2.62
N PHE A 33 2.98 -3.40 -3.10
CA PHE A 33 3.45 -3.92 -4.38
C PHE A 33 4.68 -4.80 -4.17
N VAL A 34 4.56 -6.08 -4.49
CA VAL A 34 5.63 -7.07 -4.31
C VAL A 34 6.40 -7.25 -5.61
N SER A 35 7.71 -7.03 -5.56
CA SER A 35 8.62 -7.22 -6.70
C SER A 35 9.27 -8.60 -6.61
N THR A 36 8.97 -9.45 -7.58
CA THR A 36 9.51 -10.83 -7.64
C THR A 36 10.58 -10.94 -8.72
N ALA A 37 11.35 -12.03 -8.72
CA ALA A 37 12.35 -12.24 -9.76
C ALA A 37 11.74 -12.36 -11.16
N HIS A 38 10.53 -12.91 -11.28
CA HIS A 38 9.84 -13.05 -12.57
C HIS A 38 9.01 -11.82 -12.95
N MET A 39 8.74 -10.95 -11.97
CA MET A 39 7.94 -9.75 -12.14
C MET A 39 8.58 -8.61 -11.34
N PRO A 40 9.72 -8.09 -11.82
CA PRO A 40 10.36 -6.94 -11.19
C PRO A 40 9.53 -5.68 -11.47
N LEU A 41 9.10 -4.99 -10.41
CA LEU A 41 8.13 -3.90 -10.54
C LEU A 41 8.75 -2.51 -10.42
N THR A 42 8.25 -1.59 -11.23
CA THR A 42 8.48 -0.15 -11.16
C THR A 42 7.15 0.56 -10.91
N LEU A 43 7.15 1.50 -9.98
CA LEU A 43 6.02 2.36 -9.67
C LEU A 43 6.29 3.76 -10.21
N THR A 44 5.32 4.36 -10.87
CA THR A 44 5.41 5.73 -11.38
C THR A 44 4.14 6.49 -11.05
N LEU A 45 4.26 7.57 -10.29
CA LEU A 45 3.15 8.45 -9.96
C LEU A 45 3.08 9.59 -10.97
N VAL A 46 1.91 9.78 -11.57
CA VAL A 46 1.67 10.77 -12.64
C VAL A 46 0.55 11.71 -12.23
N ASP A 47 0.78 13.01 -12.35
CA ASP A 47 -0.29 14.01 -12.27
C ASP A 47 -1.17 13.90 -13.52
N THR A 48 -2.46 13.62 -13.34
CA THR A 48 -3.36 13.40 -14.49
C THR A 48 -3.80 14.68 -15.18
N VAL A 49 -3.63 15.83 -14.53
CA VAL A 49 -3.97 17.15 -15.08
C VAL A 49 -2.83 17.65 -15.96
N THR A 50 -1.58 17.55 -15.50
CA THR A 50 -0.42 18.02 -16.27
C THR A 50 0.22 16.93 -17.14
N GLY A 51 0.05 15.67 -16.78
CA GLY A 51 0.72 14.53 -17.39
C GLY A 51 2.14 14.28 -16.86
N ASP A 52 2.61 15.10 -15.91
CA ASP A 52 3.98 15.02 -15.41
C ASP A 52 4.18 13.83 -14.48
N THR A 53 5.37 13.24 -14.54
CA THR A 53 5.81 12.28 -13.53
C THR A 53 6.24 13.02 -12.28
N VAL A 54 5.53 12.79 -11.18
CA VAL A 54 5.81 13.44 -9.90
C VAL A 54 6.76 12.61 -9.03
N TRP A 55 6.80 11.29 -9.24
CA TRP A 55 7.63 10.36 -8.48
C TRP A 55 7.77 9.03 -9.21
N SER A 56 8.89 8.34 -9.02
CA SER A 56 9.12 6.99 -9.54
C SER A 56 10.00 6.17 -8.60
N LEU A 57 9.76 4.86 -8.55
CA LEU A 57 10.52 3.91 -7.73
C LEU A 57 10.63 2.56 -8.41
N ASP A 58 11.87 2.10 -8.59
CA ASP A 58 12.17 0.71 -8.91
C ASP A 58 12.20 -0.11 -7.61
N ILE A 59 11.25 -1.04 -7.45
CA ILE A 59 11.21 -1.90 -6.27
C ILE A 59 12.27 -3.00 -6.43
N PRO A 60 13.25 -3.13 -5.52
CA PRO A 60 14.22 -4.22 -5.57
C PRO A 60 13.54 -5.59 -5.58
N VAL A 61 14.11 -6.56 -6.30
CA VAL A 61 13.58 -7.93 -6.34
C VAL A 61 13.64 -8.55 -4.95
N GLY A 62 12.57 -9.25 -4.54
CA GLY A 62 12.45 -9.85 -3.22
C GLY A 62 12.05 -8.86 -2.13
N LYS A 63 11.64 -7.63 -2.50
CA LYS A 63 11.13 -6.61 -1.60
C LYS A 63 9.70 -6.22 -1.99
N GLN A 64 9.04 -5.52 -1.08
CA GLN A 64 7.77 -4.86 -1.35
C GLN A 64 7.92 -3.34 -1.22
N ALA A 65 7.17 -2.58 -2.00
CA ALA A 65 6.94 -1.17 -1.74
C ALA A 65 5.52 -0.98 -1.19
N VAL A 66 5.43 -0.25 -0.09
CA VAL A 66 4.16 0.22 0.46
C VAL A 66 4.01 1.67 0.11
N VAL A 67 2.83 2.05 -0.37
CA VAL A 67 2.46 3.42 -0.71
C VAL A 67 1.17 3.76 0.03
N ASP A 68 1.07 4.94 0.63
CA ASP A 68 -0.10 5.42 1.36
C ASP A 68 -0.42 6.86 0.95
N PHE A 69 -1.62 7.09 0.43
CA PHE A 69 -2.06 8.41 -0.01
C PHE A 69 -2.82 9.11 1.12
N GLU A 70 -2.23 10.23 1.60
CA GLU A 70 -2.81 11.06 2.65
C GLU A 70 -3.71 12.13 2.02
N HIS A 71 -4.92 12.26 2.56
CA HIS A 71 -5.92 13.23 2.15
C HIS A 71 -6.04 14.34 3.20
N THR A 72 -6.50 15.54 2.81
CA THR A 72 -6.74 16.62 3.78
C THR A 72 -7.99 16.38 4.61
N GLU A 73 -8.93 15.61 4.07
CA GLU A 73 -10.21 15.29 4.68
C GLU A 73 -10.40 13.77 4.64
N ASP A 74 -10.98 13.22 5.71
CA ASP A 74 -11.34 11.81 5.73
C ASP A 74 -12.41 11.53 4.68
N TRP A 75 -12.26 10.43 3.95
CA TRP A 75 -13.25 10.01 2.97
C TRP A 75 -14.60 9.78 3.66
N THR A 76 -15.64 10.46 3.16
CA THR A 76 -17.02 10.25 3.59
C THR A 76 -17.80 9.56 2.48
N ALA A 77 -18.51 8.48 2.81
CA ALA A 77 -19.34 7.75 1.86
C ALA A 77 -20.36 8.69 1.17
N GLY A 78 -20.35 8.71 -0.17
CA GLY A 78 -21.21 9.58 -0.97
C GLY A 78 -20.57 10.92 -1.38
N GLN A 79 -19.34 11.22 -0.97
CA GLN A 79 -18.61 12.36 -1.52
C GLN A 79 -18.26 12.12 -2.99
N SER A 80 -18.75 13.02 -3.85
CA SER A 80 -18.42 13.11 -5.26
C SER A 80 -18.22 14.59 -5.63
N PRO A 81 -17.09 14.97 -6.26
CA PRO A 81 -15.98 14.10 -6.66
C PRO A 81 -15.15 13.59 -5.46
N ALA A 82 -14.36 12.55 -5.67
CA ALA A 82 -13.37 12.10 -4.70
C ALA A 82 -12.34 13.23 -4.43
N VAL A 83 -11.96 13.40 -3.17
CA VAL A 83 -10.91 14.36 -2.79
C VAL A 83 -9.56 13.81 -3.25
N PRO A 84 -8.76 14.56 -4.02
CA PRO A 84 -7.41 14.13 -4.39
C PRO A 84 -6.46 14.13 -3.18
N PRO A 85 -5.43 13.28 -3.19
CA PRO A 85 -4.46 13.24 -2.11
C PRO A 85 -3.56 14.48 -2.10
N ASN A 86 -3.18 14.92 -0.90
CA ASN A 86 -2.26 16.05 -0.69
C ASN A 86 -0.80 15.60 -0.58
N SER A 87 -0.57 14.34 -0.25
CA SER A 87 0.76 13.77 -0.13
C SER A 87 0.71 12.25 -0.21
N MET A 88 1.85 11.67 -0.52
CA MET A 88 2.05 10.23 -0.59
C MET A 88 3.18 9.87 0.36
N ARG A 89 2.95 8.90 1.26
CA ARG A 89 4.03 8.25 2.00
C ARG A 89 4.41 6.93 1.36
N TRP A 90 5.68 6.55 1.48
CA TRP A 90 6.14 5.29 0.92
C TRP A 90 7.35 4.71 1.63
N GLN A 91 7.54 3.40 1.51
CA GLN A 91 8.74 2.72 1.98
C GLN A 91 8.94 1.40 1.24
N VAL A 92 10.21 1.03 1.01
CA VAL A 92 10.58 -0.32 0.57
C VAL A 92 10.89 -1.16 1.80
N LEU A 93 10.26 -2.32 1.91
CA LEU A 93 10.35 -3.22 3.05
C LEU A 93 10.69 -4.65 2.61
N ASP A 94 11.16 -5.47 3.54
CA ASP A 94 11.15 -6.92 3.37
C ASP A 94 9.70 -7.45 3.30
N LEU A 95 9.48 -8.56 2.59
CA LEU A 95 8.13 -9.10 2.28
C LEU A 95 7.27 -9.38 3.52
N ASP A 96 7.90 -9.76 4.63
CA ASP A 96 7.21 -10.10 5.89
C ASP A 96 7.31 -8.99 6.95
N SER A 97 7.84 -7.82 6.59
CA SER A 97 7.93 -6.70 7.52
C SER A 97 6.54 -6.18 7.87
N ALA A 98 6.34 -5.91 9.16
CA ALA A 98 5.15 -5.20 9.61
C ALA A 98 5.10 -3.79 8.99
N VAL A 99 3.98 -3.46 8.37
CA VAL A 99 3.77 -2.16 7.75
C VAL A 99 3.38 -1.16 8.84
N ALA A 100 4.34 -0.34 9.25
CA ALA A 100 4.15 0.68 10.28
C ALA A 100 4.27 2.10 9.67
N ASN A 101 5.05 2.97 10.30
CA ASN A 101 5.24 4.35 9.88
C ASN A 101 6.14 4.40 8.64
N LEU A 102 5.55 4.67 7.48
CA LEU A 102 6.29 4.87 6.24
C LEU A 102 7.16 6.12 6.33
N GLU A 103 8.47 5.93 6.13
CA GLU A 103 9.49 6.96 6.39
C GLU A 103 9.54 8.06 5.34
N ASN A 104 9.32 7.74 4.07
CA ASN A 104 9.43 8.71 2.99
C ASN A 104 8.09 9.41 2.77
N LYS A 105 8.14 10.70 2.45
CA LYS A 105 6.97 11.52 2.13
C LYS A 105 7.22 12.34 0.87
N GLN A 106 6.25 12.31 -0.03
CA GLN A 106 6.20 13.07 -1.27
C GLN A 106 5.00 14.04 -1.19
N PRO A 107 5.23 15.36 -1.07
CA PRO A 107 4.16 16.34 -1.22
C PRO A 107 3.55 16.27 -2.63
N LEU A 108 2.22 16.40 -2.71
CA LEU A 108 1.46 16.52 -3.95
C LEU A 108 0.77 17.88 -3.99
N ASN A 109 0.34 18.29 -5.18
CA ASN A 109 -0.27 19.60 -5.44
C ASN A 109 -1.80 19.60 -5.27
N GLY A 110 -2.41 18.48 -4.86
CA GLY A 110 -3.87 18.34 -4.76
C GLY A 110 -4.56 18.05 -6.10
N ASN A 111 -3.82 17.80 -7.18
CA ASN A 111 -4.39 17.28 -8.41
C ASN A 111 -4.64 15.77 -8.29
N PRO A 112 -5.61 15.21 -9.05
CA PRO A 112 -5.75 13.76 -9.16
C PRO A 112 -4.49 13.13 -9.75
N VAL A 113 -4.00 12.07 -9.12
CA VAL A 113 -2.80 11.32 -9.52
C VAL A 113 -3.14 9.90 -9.92
N LEU A 114 -2.33 9.33 -10.81
CA LEU A 114 -2.40 7.93 -11.22
C LEU A 114 -1.09 7.23 -10.86
N LEU A 115 -1.17 6.21 -10.00
CA LEU A 115 -0.05 5.31 -9.73
C LEU A 115 -0.03 4.22 -10.79
N LYS A 116 0.94 4.31 -11.70
CA LYS A 116 1.19 3.30 -12.73
C LYS A 116 2.15 2.24 -12.20
N VAL A 117 1.83 0.98 -12.44
CA VAL A 117 2.67 -0.17 -12.12
C VAL A 117 3.13 -0.80 -13.42
N SER A 118 4.44 -0.93 -13.61
CA SER A 118 5.03 -1.58 -14.79
C SER A 118 5.98 -2.69 -14.38
N VAL A 119 6.09 -3.72 -15.24
CA VAL A 119 7.12 -4.75 -15.13
C VAL A 119 8.33 -4.26 -15.91
N ARG A 120 9.50 -4.21 -15.28
CA ARG A 120 10.75 -3.83 -15.96
C ARG A 120 11.36 -5.04 -16.67
N GLU A 121 11.89 -4.83 -17.86
CA GLU A 121 12.65 -5.87 -18.56
C GLU A 121 13.90 -6.18 -17.74
N LEU A 122 14.11 -7.44 -17.36
CA LEU A 122 15.39 -7.85 -16.80
C LEU A 122 16.42 -7.76 -17.93
N ALA A 123 17.48 -6.96 -17.73
CA ALA A 123 18.60 -6.95 -18.63
C ALA A 123 19.04 -8.40 -18.85
N GLN A 124 18.89 -8.91 -20.08
CA GLN A 124 19.26 -10.27 -20.44
C GLN A 124 20.69 -10.51 -19.96
N ALA A 125 20.86 -11.56 -19.14
CA ALA A 125 22.18 -12.02 -18.74
C ALA A 125 23.00 -12.17 -20.03
N THR A 126 24.06 -11.38 -20.13
CA THR A 126 25.00 -11.38 -21.25
C THR A 126 25.33 -12.83 -21.57
N GLU A 127 24.89 -13.31 -22.73
CA GLU A 127 25.24 -14.66 -23.18
C GLU A 127 26.76 -14.82 -23.10
N PRO A 128 27.28 -15.95 -22.58
CA PRO A 128 28.70 -16.15 -22.48
C PRO A 128 29.32 -16.02 -23.88
N MET A 129 30.33 -15.13 -23.96
CA MET A 129 31.15 -14.84 -25.13
C MET A 129 31.40 -16.10 -25.98
N PRO A 130 31.27 -16.04 -27.33
CA PRO A 130 31.58 -17.18 -28.17
C PRO A 130 33.04 -17.58 -27.95
N THR A 131 33.25 -18.79 -27.43
CA THR A 131 34.57 -19.40 -27.33
C THR A 131 35.13 -19.53 -28.75
N LYS A 132 36.11 -18.67 -29.09
CA LYS A 132 36.86 -18.79 -30.33
C LYS A 132 37.64 -20.10 -30.25
N THR A 133 37.16 -21.14 -30.93
CA THR A 133 37.94 -22.35 -31.20
C THR A 133 39.11 -21.95 -32.08
N THR A 134 40.28 -21.77 -31.46
CA THR A 134 41.54 -21.73 -32.18
C THR A 134 41.89 -23.16 -32.54
N ASP A 135 41.52 -23.57 -33.75
CA ASP A 135 42.13 -24.73 -34.38
C ASP A 135 43.63 -24.42 -34.57
N VAL A 136 44.45 -25.17 -33.84
CA VAL A 136 45.90 -25.22 -34.03
C VAL A 136 46.15 -26.17 -35.20
N GLN A 137 46.97 -25.70 -36.14
CA GLN A 137 47.42 -26.38 -37.35
C GLN A 137 48.02 -27.76 -37.11
#